data_AF-A0A969LCD9-F1
#
_entry.id   AF-A0A969LCD9-F1
#
_cell.length_a   1.000
_cell.length_b   1.000
_cell.length_c   1.000
_cell.angle_alpha   90.00
_cell.angle_beta   90.00
_cell.angle_gamma   90.00
#
_symmetry.space_group_name_H-M   'P 1'
#
loop_
_entity.id
_entity.type
_entity.pdbx_description
1 polymer ?
#
loop_
_entity_poly.entity_id
_entity_poly.type
_entity_poly.pdbx_seq_one_letter_code
_entity_poly.pdbx_strand_id
1 'polypeptide(L)'
;GVALRHLYRDLFELDVAHYSISIIRDRGIDTAALDHICSRHDPRSLAFVDGWTGKGTIGAELQRSLARYAHERCQARANDVASEVPNELFVLCDLAGIATACGSTEDYLIPSAILNATVCGLVSRTILNEAIRPGQFHGCLYYDELAAHDRSRWFVERWRAQVLADREQLRAEPHRAPDLAPVRARSEQLVRDLMQRHGVADRNFIKPGIGEATRSLLRRVPRLLLLRDADAPSVRHLRWLASQRAVPVSLDPDLPLNAATILRKLADA
;
A
#
# COMPACT_ATOMS: atom_id res chain seq x y z
N GLY A 1 10.37 2.17 -2.13
CA GLY A 1 11.02 3.42 -1.72
C GLY A 1 12.52 3.28 -1.64
N VAL A 2 13.09 3.11 -0.44
CA VAL A 2 14.55 3.05 -0.21
C VAL A 2 15.27 2.08 -1.14
N ALA A 3 14.72 0.87 -1.30
CA ALA A 3 15.33 -0.13 -2.16
C ALA A 3 15.32 0.27 -3.65
N LEU A 4 14.27 0.94 -4.13
CA LEU A 4 14.20 1.47 -5.50
C LEU A 4 15.27 2.55 -5.72
N ARG A 5 15.48 3.46 -4.76
CA ARG A 5 16.54 4.47 -4.84
C ARG A 5 17.92 3.84 -5.06
N HIS A 6 18.23 2.77 -4.32
CA HIS A 6 19.50 2.06 -4.51
C HIS A 6 19.58 1.42 -5.88
N LEU A 7 18.52 0.74 -6.33
CA LEU A 7 18.49 0.12 -7.66
C LEU A 7 18.59 1.12 -8.80
N TYR A 8 17.98 2.31 -8.70
CA TYR A 8 18.13 3.37 -9.70
C TYR A 8 19.60 3.74 -9.92
N ARG A 9 20.34 3.89 -8.82
CA ARG A 9 21.77 4.17 -8.89
C ARG A 9 22.56 2.98 -9.43
N ASP A 10 22.28 1.77 -8.95
CA ASP A 10 23.13 0.60 -9.26
C ASP A 10 22.89 0.01 -10.65
N LEU A 11 21.68 0.12 -11.19
CA LEU A 11 21.31 -0.44 -12.49
C LEU A 11 21.26 0.61 -13.61
N PHE A 12 20.96 1.86 -13.28
CA PHE A 12 20.72 2.91 -14.26
C PHE A 12 21.61 4.14 -14.08
N GLU A 13 22.51 4.15 -13.09
CA GLU A 13 23.38 5.29 -12.77
C GLU A 13 22.61 6.59 -12.51
N LEU A 14 21.34 6.48 -12.09
CA LEU A 14 20.47 7.61 -11.78
C LEU A 14 20.48 7.88 -10.27
N ASP A 15 20.90 9.08 -9.87
CA ASP A 15 20.70 9.55 -8.51
C ASP A 15 19.31 10.17 -8.37
N VAL A 16 18.46 9.51 -7.60
CA VAL A 16 17.08 9.93 -7.36
C VAL A 16 16.88 10.31 -5.89
N ALA A 17 16.15 11.39 -5.67
CA ALA A 17 15.67 11.74 -4.34
C ALA A 17 14.53 10.78 -3.94
N HIS A 18 14.50 10.39 -2.67
CA HIS A 18 13.44 9.55 -2.12
C HIS A 18 12.88 10.19 -0.86
N TYR A 19 11.56 10.33 -0.83
CA TYR A 19 10.79 10.79 0.31
C TYR A 19 9.79 9.72 0.71
N SER A 20 9.51 9.62 2.01
CA SER A 20 8.31 8.95 2.50
C SER A 20 7.31 10.04 2.88
N ILE A 21 6.16 10.03 2.21
CA ILE A 21 5.10 11.01 2.44
C ILE A 21 3.89 10.35 3.07
N SER A 22 3.26 11.06 3.98
CA SER A 22 2.06 10.58 4.65
C SER A 22 0.82 10.79 3.79
N ILE A 23 -0.06 9.79 3.80
CA ILE A 23 -1.42 9.88 3.29
C ILE A 23 -2.37 9.11 4.22
N ILE A 24 -3.50 9.74 4.57
CA ILE A 24 -4.53 9.12 5.41
C ILE A 24 -5.86 9.16 4.65
N ARG A 25 -6.53 8.01 4.56
CA ARG A 25 -7.88 7.92 3.98
C ARG A 25 -8.82 8.93 4.63
N ASP A 26 -9.61 9.64 3.83
CA ASP A 26 -10.61 10.62 4.26
C ASP A 26 -10.01 11.90 4.92
N ARG A 27 -8.68 12.03 4.96
CA ARG A 27 -7.97 13.21 5.51
C ARG A 27 -7.05 13.83 4.47
N GLY A 28 -6.37 12.97 3.71
CA GLY A 28 -5.57 13.31 2.56
C GLY A 28 -4.07 13.15 2.75
N ILE A 29 -3.34 13.59 1.74
CA ILE A 29 -1.88 13.65 1.73
C ILE A 29 -1.36 14.82 2.57
N ASP A 30 -0.17 14.67 3.13
CA ASP A 30 0.55 15.74 3.83
C ASP A 30 0.95 16.85 2.84
N THR A 31 0.17 17.92 2.82
CA THR A 31 0.39 19.05 1.89
C THR A 31 1.59 19.90 2.27
N ALA A 32 1.97 19.95 3.55
CA ALA A 32 3.19 20.63 3.97
C ALA A 32 4.43 19.86 3.49
N ALA A 33 4.41 18.53 3.54
CA ALA A 33 5.47 17.70 2.95
C ALA A 33 5.53 17.85 1.42
N LEU A 34 4.37 17.92 0.74
CA LEU A 34 4.35 18.20 -0.71
C LEU A 34 4.96 19.56 -1.03
N ASP A 35 4.61 20.64 -0.31
CA ASP A 35 5.24 21.95 -0.49
C ASP A 35 6.77 21.87 -0.33
N HIS A 36 7.21 21.17 0.72
CA HIS A 36 8.63 20.98 1.01
C HIS A 36 9.36 20.29 -0.14
N ILE A 37 8.75 19.25 -0.73
CA ILE A 37 9.31 18.51 -1.87
C ILE A 37 9.29 19.38 -3.14
N CYS A 38 8.16 20.04 -3.45
CA CYS A 38 8.01 20.88 -4.64
C CYS A 38 8.90 22.13 -4.61
N SER A 39 9.30 22.61 -3.42
CA SER A 39 10.28 23.69 -3.31
C SER A 39 11.72 23.28 -3.65
N ARG A 40 11.99 21.98 -3.80
CA ARG A 40 13.33 21.41 -4.03
C ARG A 40 13.46 20.65 -5.34
N HIS A 41 12.34 20.21 -5.90
CA HIS A 41 12.28 19.37 -7.11
C HIS A 41 11.20 19.90 -8.04
N ASP A 42 11.38 19.67 -9.33
CA ASP A 42 10.33 19.92 -10.32
C ASP A 42 9.09 19.06 -9.97
N PRO A 43 7.92 19.65 -9.73
CA PRO A 43 6.70 18.89 -9.43
C PRO A 43 6.37 17.81 -10.47
N ARG A 44 6.71 18.06 -11.74
CA ARG A 44 6.45 17.12 -12.86
C ARG A 44 7.34 15.88 -12.81
N SER A 45 8.46 15.93 -12.08
CA SER A 45 9.37 14.79 -11.93
C SER A 45 8.97 13.87 -10.78
N LEU A 46 7.89 14.16 -10.06
CA LEU A 46 7.45 13.36 -8.93
C LEU A 46 6.69 12.11 -9.40
N ALA A 47 6.99 10.97 -8.78
CA ALA A 47 6.27 9.72 -8.96
C ALA A 47 5.93 9.11 -7.59
N PHE A 48 4.69 8.62 -7.43
CA PHE A 48 4.27 7.99 -6.19
C PHE A 48 4.45 6.47 -6.28
N VAL A 49 5.04 5.89 -5.24
CA VAL A 49 5.34 4.45 -5.16
C VAL A 49 4.82 3.85 -3.86
N ASP A 50 4.14 2.70 -3.94
CA ASP A 50 3.71 1.92 -2.77
C ASP A 50 3.98 0.41 -2.95
N GLY A 51 3.86 -0.38 -1.89
CA GLY A 51 4.02 -1.83 -1.93
C GLY A 51 2.83 -2.51 -2.60
N TRP A 52 1.59 -2.20 -2.20
CA TRP A 52 0.39 -2.80 -2.81
C TRP A 52 -0.84 -1.92 -2.74
N THR A 53 -1.84 -2.29 -3.54
CA THR A 53 -3.21 -1.83 -3.39
C THR A 53 -4.20 -3.01 -3.43
N GLY A 54 -5.02 -3.14 -2.38
CA GLY A 54 -6.01 -4.22 -2.28
C GLY A 54 -7.37 -3.87 -2.86
N LYS A 55 -7.85 -2.64 -2.63
CA LYS A 55 -9.16 -2.13 -3.09
C LYS A 55 -9.09 -0.73 -3.70
N GLY A 56 -7.90 -0.21 -3.96
CA GLY A 56 -7.72 1.14 -4.50
C GLY A 56 -8.01 2.30 -3.56
N THR A 57 -8.18 2.04 -2.26
CA THR A 57 -8.55 3.09 -1.29
C THR A 57 -7.52 4.23 -1.21
N ILE A 58 -6.22 3.89 -1.14
CA ILE A 58 -5.16 4.91 -1.07
C ILE A 58 -4.91 5.55 -2.43
N GLY A 59 -4.97 4.81 -3.53
CA GLY A 59 -4.86 5.41 -4.87
C GLY A 59 -5.95 6.44 -5.15
N ALA A 60 -7.20 6.14 -4.78
CA ALA A 60 -8.30 7.08 -4.90
C ALA A 60 -8.14 8.29 -3.95
N GLU A 61 -7.60 8.08 -2.74
CA GLU A 61 -7.27 9.18 -1.81
C GLU A 61 -6.16 10.08 -2.36
N LEU A 62 -5.15 9.49 -3.00
CA LEU A 62 -4.05 10.22 -3.64
C LEU A 62 -4.59 11.14 -4.73
N GLN A 63 -5.40 10.60 -5.65
CA GLN A 63 -6.02 11.39 -6.73
C GLN A 63 -6.86 12.55 -6.18
N ARG A 64 -7.74 12.29 -5.20
CA ARG A 64 -8.55 13.35 -4.58
C ARG A 64 -7.68 14.39 -3.87
N SER A 65 -6.64 13.95 -3.16
CA SER A 65 -5.77 14.82 -2.39
C SER A 65 -4.93 15.73 -3.29
N LEU A 66 -4.40 15.20 -4.39
CA LEU A 66 -3.62 15.98 -5.35
C LEU A 66 -4.50 16.98 -6.11
N ALA A 67 -5.72 16.59 -6.50
CA ALA A 67 -6.68 17.51 -7.13
C ALA A 67 -7.03 18.68 -6.19
N ARG A 68 -7.29 18.38 -4.91
CA ARG A 68 -7.53 19.41 -3.88
C ARG A 68 -6.31 20.30 -3.66
N TYR A 69 -5.12 19.70 -3.54
CA TYR A 69 -3.86 20.43 -3.37
C TYR A 69 -3.61 21.40 -4.53
N ALA A 70 -3.73 20.94 -5.78
CA ALA A 70 -3.61 21.79 -6.96
C ALA A 70 -4.59 22.97 -6.90
N HIS A 71 -5.85 22.71 -6.60
CA HIS A 71 -6.88 23.76 -6.50
C HIS A 71 -6.56 24.81 -5.43
N GLU A 72 -6.22 24.38 -4.21
CA GLU A 72 -5.91 25.28 -3.09
C GLU A 72 -4.67 26.15 -3.36
N ARG A 73 -3.64 25.60 -4.02
CA ARG A 73 -2.38 26.31 -4.28
C ARG A 73 -2.46 27.26 -5.46
N CYS A 74 -3.23 26.93 -6.49
CA CYS A 74 -3.56 27.87 -7.56
C CYS A 74 -4.33 29.09 -7.01
N GLN A 75 -5.31 28.87 -6.13
CA GLN A 75 -6.08 29.98 -5.53
C GLN A 75 -5.23 30.90 -4.64
N ALA A 76 -4.30 30.32 -3.87
CA ALA A 76 -3.45 31.07 -2.97
C ALA A 76 -2.36 31.89 -3.67
N ARG A 77 -2.20 31.78 -5.01
CA ARG A 77 -1.05 32.30 -5.79
C ARG A 77 0.30 31.93 -5.16
N ALA A 78 0.32 30.86 -4.37
CA ALA A 78 1.45 30.50 -3.53
C ALA A 78 2.44 29.61 -4.29
N ASN A 79 1.96 28.90 -5.32
CA ASN A 79 2.80 28.04 -6.15
C ASN A 79 2.06 27.65 -7.45
N ASP A 80 2.32 28.33 -8.57
CA ASP A 80 1.70 28.00 -9.88
C ASP A 80 2.05 26.58 -10.37
N VAL A 81 3.11 25.99 -9.82
CA VAL A 81 3.64 24.66 -10.21
C VAL A 81 2.94 23.51 -9.45
N ALA A 82 2.08 23.82 -8.46
CA ALA A 82 1.38 22.80 -7.68
C ALA A 82 0.36 21.99 -8.49
N SER A 83 -0.20 22.56 -9.56
CA SER A 83 -1.06 21.85 -10.51
C SER A 83 -0.32 20.86 -11.40
N GLU A 84 1.01 20.86 -11.36
CA GLU A 84 1.85 20.01 -12.21
C GLU A 84 2.31 18.73 -11.53
N VAL A 85 1.97 18.49 -10.26
CA VAL A 85 2.27 17.22 -9.57
C VAL A 85 1.47 16.08 -10.22
N PRO A 86 2.11 15.06 -10.82
CA PRO A 86 1.43 13.93 -11.42
C PRO A 86 0.64 13.14 -10.38
N ASN A 87 -0.49 12.54 -10.77
CA ASN A 87 -1.28 11.67 -9.89
C ASN A 87 -0.97 10.18 -10.10
N GLU A 88 0.19 9.88 -10.67
CA GLU A 88 0.59 8.53 -11.05
C GLU A 88 1.06 7.74 -9.83
N LEU A 89 0.44 6.56 -9.63
CA LEU A 89 0.78 5.64 -8.56
C LEU A 89 1.32 4.35 -9.16
N PHE A 90 2.54 3.99 -8.76
CA PHE A 90 3.20 2.74 -9.12
C PHE A 90 3.23 1.82 -7.90
N VAL A 91 2.90 0.54 -8.09
CA VAL A 91 2.87 -0.43 -6.99
C VAL A 91 3.59 -1.73 -7.33
N LEU A 92 4.08 -2.46 -6.33
CA LEU A 92 4.59 -3.81 -6.61
C LEU A 92 3.45 -4.78 -6.94
N CYS A 93 2.37 -4.76 -6.15
CA CYS A 93 1.21 -5.62 -6.35
C CYS A 93 -0.09 -4.82 -6.47
N ASP A 94 -0.80 -4.95 -7.59
CA ASP A 94 -2.13 -4.34 -7.79
C ASP A 94 -3.23 -5.40 -7.86
N LEU A 95 -3.96 -5.56 -6.75
CA LEU A 95 -5.13 -6.46 -6.69
C LEU A 95 -6.43 -5.74 -7.08
N ALA A 96 -6.38 -4.43 -7.30
CA ALA A 96 -7.52 -3.56 -7.55
C ALA A 96 -7.60 -3.05 -9.00
N GLY A 97 -6.52 -3.15 -9.77
CA GLY A 97 -6.40 -2.64 -11.13
C GLY A 97 -6.56 -1.11 -11.22
N ILE A 98 -5.98 -0.37 -10.27
CA ILE A 98 -6.14 1.10 -10.14
C ILE A 98 -4.82 1.88 -10.23
N ALA A 99 -3.67 1.22 -10.10
CA ALA A 99 -2.38 1.86 -10.24
C ALA A 99 -2.13 2.27 -11.70
N THR A 100 -1.22 3.22 -11.91
CA THR A 100 -0.72 3.59 -13.25
C THR A 100 0.05 2.41 -13.86
N ALA A 101 0.89 1.77 -13.05
CA ALA A 101 1.52 0.51 -13.42
C ALA A 101 1.84 -0.33 -12.17
N CYS A 102 2.05 -1.63 -12.39
CA CYS A 102 2.41 -2.54 -11.32
C CYS A 102 3.42 -3.61 -11.76
N GLY A 103 4.19 -4.13 -10.81
CA GLY A 103 5.08 -5.27 -11.05
C GLY A 103 4.33 -6.61 -11.17
N SER A 104 3.20 -6.75 -10.48
CA SER A 104 2.39 -7.97 -10.47
C SER A 104 0.94 -7.67 -10.09
N THR A 105 0.02 -8.56 -10.49
CA THR A 105 -1.40 -8.56 -10.09
C THR A 105 -1.76 -9.80 -9.27
N GLU A 106 -0.74 -10.55 -8.85
CA GLU A 106 -0.86 -11.74 -8.01
C GLU A 106 -1.08 -11.38 -6.54
N ASP A 107 -1.89 -12.19 -5.85
CA ASP A 107 -2.12 -12.07 -4.42
C ASP A 107 -0.95 -12.67 -3.64
N TYR A 108 0.06 -11.84 -3.41
CA TYR A 108 1.33 -12.16 -2.74
C TYR A 108 1.44 -11.47 -1.36
N LEU A 109 2.04 -12.15 -0.39
CA LEU A 109 2.31 -11.58 0.93
C LEU A 109 3.48 -10.60 0.88
N ILE A 110 3.19 -9.31 0.92
CA ILE A 110 4.24 -8.29 1.09
C ILE A 110 4.79 -8.33 2.52
N PRO A 111 6.11 -8.44 2.73
CA PRO A 111 6.71 -8.57 4.06
C PRO A 111 6.31 -7.48 5.07
N SER A 112 6.13 -6.23 4.62
CA SER A 112 5.70 -5.13 5.48
C SER A 112 4.26 -5.29 6.01
N ALA A 113 3.43 -6.17 5.42
CA ALA A 113 2.09 -6.46 5.91
C ALA A 113 2.10 -7.23 7.25
N ILE A 114 3.13 -8.03 7.51
CA ILE A 114 3.26 -8.83 8.72
C ILE A 114 4.31 -8.26 9.68
N LEU A 115 5.48 -7.88 9.17
CA LEU A 115 6.63 -7.47 10.02
C LEU A 115 6.54 -5.99 10.47
N ASN A 116 5.72 -5.16 9.80
CA ASN A 116 5.55 -3.74 10.11
C ASN A 116 6.89 -3.00 10.31
N ALA A 117 7.08 -2.31 11.44
CA ALA A 117 8.15 -1.35 11.65
C ALA A 117 9.57 -1.96 11.60
N THR A 118 9.74 -3.23 11.99
CA THR A 118 11.06 -3.90 12.04
C THR A 118 11.67 -4.17 10.67
N VAL A 119 10.91 -3.99 9.58
CA VAL A 119 11.44 -3.99 8.21
C VAL A 119 11.15 -2.70 7.46
N CYS A 120 10.66 -1.66 8.17
CA CYS A 120 10.20 -0.40 7.61
C CYS A 120 10.82 0.82 8.30
N GLY A 121 12.05 0.68 8.82
CA GLY A 121 12.83 1.77 9.41
C GLY A 121 12.37 2.18 10.81
N LEU A 122 11.70 1.28 11.53
CA LEU A 122 11.18 1.50 12.90
C LEU A 122 10.21 2.67 13.03
N VAL A 123 9.62 3.14 11.93
CA VAL A 123 8.60 4.20 11.98
C VAL A 123 7.20 3.63 12.10
N SER A 124 6.35 4.32 12.85
CA SER A 124 4.94 4.01 12.96
C SER A 124 4.17 4.37 11.68
N ARG A 125 2.87 4.04 11.69
CA ARG A 125 1.93 4.69 10.79
C ARG A 125 1.84 6.19 11.12
N THR A 126 1.35 6.97 10.16
CA THR A 126 1.08 8.39 10.34
C THR A 126 0.24 8.68 11.59
N ILE A 127 0.62 9.74 12.29
CA ILE A 127 -0.16 10.42 13.32
C ILE A 127 -0.62 11.76 12.75
N LEU A 128 -1.93 12.01 12.84
CA LEU A 128 -2.54 13.30 12.55
C LEU A 128 -3.62 13.56 13.61
N ASN A 129 -3.29 14.44 14.56
CA ASN A 129 -4.16 14.82 15.68
C ASN A 129 -4.04 16.33 15.94
N GLU A 130 -4.74 16.82 16.97
CA GLU A 130 -4.83 18.25 17.32
C GLU A 130 -3.48 18.89 17.69
N ALA A 131 -2.46 18.09 18.02
CA ALA A 131 -1.12 18.61 18.30
C ALA A 131 -0.39 19.08 17.02
N ILE A 132 -0.81 18.61 15.85
CA ILE A 132 -0.23 18.99 14.56
C ILE A 132 -0.94 20.23 14.03
N ARG A 133 -0.23 21.34 13.98
CA ARG A 133 -0.74 22.64 13.54
C ARG A 133 -0.67 22.79 12.02
N PRO A 134 -1.46 23.70 11.41
CA PRO A 134 -1.34 24.03 10.00
C PRO A 134 0.11 24.38 9.62
N GLY A 135 0.57 23.83 8.48
CA GLY A 135 1.95 24.01 8.00
C GLY A 135 2.99 23.06 8.63
N GLN A 136 2.62 22.27 9.65
CA GLN A 136 3.47 21.20 10.15
C GLN A 136 3.25 19.91 9.36
N PHE A 137 4.30 19.11 9.24
CA PHE A 137 4.20 17.76 8.68
C PHE A 137 3.32 16.87 9.56
N HIS A 138 2.67 15.90 8.94
CA HIS A 138 2.09 14.78 9.66
C HIS A 138 3.18 14.06 10.48
N GLY A 139 2.80 13.57 11.65
CA GLY A 139 3.73 12.95 12.59
C GLY A 139 3.90 11.45 12.36
N CYS A 140 4.93 10.90 13.01
CA CYS A 140 5.08 9.47 13.25
C CYS A 140 5.85 9.27 14.57
N LEU A 141 5.80 8.06 15.11
CA LEU A 141 6.67 7.63 16.20
C LEU A 141 7.85 6.86 15.61
N TYR A 142 8.99 7.01 16.24
CA TYR A 142 10.15 6.15 16.04
C TYR A 142 10.22 5.16 17.20
N TYR A 143 10.22 3.85 16.89
CA TYR A 143 10.25 2.77 17.87
C TYR A 143 11.69 2.40 18.21
N ASP A 144 12.37 3.26 18.96
CA ASP A 144 13.75 3.06 19.41
C ASP A 144 13.91 1.77 20.24
N GLU A 145 12.88 1.41 21.01
CA GLU A 145 12.83 0.18 21.79
C GLU A 145 12.91 -1.10 20.94
N LEU A 146 12.64 -1.00 19.63
CA LEU A 146 12.72 -2.11 18.68
C LEU A 146 14.04 -2.12 17.89
N ALA A 147 15.01 -1.25 18.20
CA ALA A 147 16.27 -1.15 17.45
C ALA A 147 17.04 -2.47 17.39
N ALA A 148 17.05 -3.26 18.47
CA ALA A 148 17.68 -4.59 18.50
C ALA A 148 17.03 -5.60 17.53
N HIS A 149 15.79 -5.34 17.12
CA HIS A 149 15.01 -6.15 16.19
C HIS A 149 14.93 -5.57 14.79
N ASP A 150 15.60 -4.44 14.50
CA ASP A 150 15.56 -3.83 13.18
C ASP A 150 16.26 -4.71 12.13
N ARG A 151 15.50 -5.06 11.10
CA ARG A 151 15.94 -5.80 9.93
C ARG A 151 15.75 -5.00 8.64
N SER A 152 15.42 -3.71 8.73
CA SER A 152 15.13 -2.86 7.56
C SER A 152 16.31 -2.76 6.60
N ARG A 153 17.52 -2.52 7.12
CA ARG A 153 18.75 -2.48 6.30
C ARG A 153 19.03 -3.84 5.66
N TRP A 154 18.98 -4.91 6.46
CA TRP A 154 19.17 -6.27 5.97
C TRP A 154 18.17 -6.62 4.86
N PHE A 155 16.90 -6.26 5.03
CA PHE A 155 15.84 -6.53 4.06
C PHE A 155 16.10 -5.82 2.73
N VAL A 156 16.46 -4.53 2.78
CA VAL A 156 16.80 -3.75 1.58
C VAL A 156 18.03 -4.33 0.88
N GLU A 157 19.11 -4.63 1.61
CA GLU A 157 20.32 -5.20 1.01
C GLU A 157 20.07 -6.59 0.41
N ARG A 158 19.22 -7.42 1.05
CA ARG A 158 18.90 -8.75 0.51
C ARG A 158 18.13 -8.68 -0.80
N TRP A 159 17.15 -7.77 -0.89
CA TRP A 159 16.40 -7.56 -2.12
C TRP A 159 17.29 -6.97 -3.23
N ARG A 160 18.09 -5.95 -2.88
CA ARG A 160 19.07 -5.34 -3.78
C ARG A 160 20.06 -6.36 -4.35
N ALA A 161 20.64 -7.22 -3.49
CA ALA A 161 21.56 -8.26 -3.91
C ALA A 161 20.91 -9.28 -4.87
N GLN A 162 19.66 -9.67 -4.61
CA GLN A 162 18.93 -10.58 -5.50
C GLN A 162 18.70 -9.95 -6.88
N VAL A 163 18.19 -8.71 -6.92
CA VAL A 163 17.95 -8.00 -8.19
C VAL A 163 19.23 -7.83 -9.00
N LEU A 164 20.35 -7.52 -8.34
CA LEU A 164 21.65 -7.40 -9.02
C LEU A 164 22.18 -8.74 -9.54
N ALA A 165 21.93 -9.84 -8.82
CA ALA A 165 22.27 -11.18 -9.30
C ALA A 165 21.44 -11.57 -10.54
N ASP A 166 20.18 -11.14 -10.60
CA ASP A 166 19.26 -11.43 -11.70
C ASP A 166 19.33 -10.39 -12.84
N ARG A 167 20.24 -9.41 -12.77
CA ARG A 167 20.27 -8.23 -13.67
C ARG A 167 20.25 -8.56 -15.16
N GLU A 168 20.88 -9.66 -15.57
CA GLU A 168 20.96 -10.07 -16.98
C GLU A 168 19.61 -10.57 -17.50
N GLN A 169 18.74 -11.05 -16.59
CA GLN A 169 17.37 -11.47 -16.88
C GLN A 169 16.39 -10.28 -16.85
N LEU A 170 16.77 -9.17 -16.22
CA LEU A 170 15.97 -7.94 -16.16
C LEU A 170 16.03 -7.11 -17.44
N ARG A 171 16.45 -7.68 -18.58
CA ARG A 171 16.50 -6.96 -19.87
C ARG A 171 15.16 -6.29 -20.09
N ALA A 172 15.22 -4.96 -20.16
CA ALA A 172 14.06 -4.09 -20.29
C ALA A 172 13.41 -4.31 -21.65
N GLU A 173 12.52 -5.30 -21.72
CA GLU A 173 11.37 -5.16 -22.62
C GLU A 173 10.73 -3.81 -22.29
N PRO A 174 10.36 -2.99 -23.29
CA PRO A 174 9.65 -1.74 -23.03
C PRO A 174 8.48 -2.07 -22.11
N HIS A 175 8.44 -1.49 -20.91
CA HIS A 175 7.38 -1.77 -19.97
C HIS A 175 6.07 -1.35 -20.60
N ARG A 176 5.33 -2.32 -21.13
CA ARG A 176 3.97 -2.10 -21.60
C ARG A 176 3.11 -2.11 -20.35
N ALA A 177 2.53 -0.96 -20.02
CA ALA A 177 1.58 -0.86 -18.93
C ALA A 177 0.55 -2.00 -19.08
N PRO A 178 0.42 -2.90 -18.09
CA PRO A 178 -0.51 -4.01 -18.20
C PRO A 178 -1.93 -3.48 -18.38
N ASP A 179 -2.76 -4.16 -19.17
CA ASP A 179 -4.19 -3.86 -19.15
C ASP A 179 -4.77 -4.29 -17.79
N LEU A 180 -5.02 -3.30 -16.95
CA LEU A 180 -5.56 -3.49 -15.60
C LEU A 180 -7.09 -3.52 -15.57
N ALA A 181 -7.78 -3.32 -16.70
CA ALA A 181 -9.25 -3.36 -16.72
C ALA A 181 -9.82 -4.72 -16.28
N PRO A 182 -9.28 -5.88 -16.69
CA PRO A 182 -9.74 -7.17 -16.18
C PRO A 182 -9.51 -7.34 -14.68
N VAL A 183 -8.37 -6.84 -14.17
CA VAL A 183 -8.03 -6.89 -12.73
C VAL A 183 -9.01 -6.05 -11.92
N ARG A 184 -9.35 -4.86 -12.41
CA ARG A 184 -10.35 -3.96 -11.81
C ARG A 184 -11.72 -4.61 -11.78
N ALA A 185 -12.18 -5.14 -12.91
CA ALA A 185 -13.46 -5.82 -13.01
C ALA A 185 -13.55 -7.00 -12.02
N ARG A 186 -12.51 -7.82 -11.95
CA ARG A 186 -12.40 -8.94 -11.00
C ARG A 186 -12.45 -8.46 -9.55
N SER A 187 -11.72 -7.40 -9.21
CA SER A 187 -11.69 -6.84 -7.85
C SER A 187 -13.04 -6.30 -7.42
N GLU A 188 -13.72 -5.55 -8.30
CA GLU A 188 -15.06 -5.02 -8.03
C GLU A 188 -16.09 -6.14 -7.89
N GLN A 189 -16.03 -7.14 -8.77
CA GLN A 189 -16.91 -8.29 -8.73
C GLN A 189 -16.74 -9.08 -7.43
N LEU A 190 -15.50 -9.36 -7.03
CA LEU A 190 -15.19 -9.99 -5.75
C LEU A 190 -15.82 -9.24 -4.57
N VAL A 191 -15.68 -7.92 -4.53
CA VAL A 191 -16.25 -7.13 -3.43
C VAL A 191 -17.78 -7.20 -3.46
N ARG A 192 -18.43 -7.07 -4.63
CA ARG A 192 -19.89 -7.17 -4.77
C ARG A 192 -20.41 -8.54 -4.33
N ASP A 193 -19.77 -9.61 -4.79
CA ASP A 193 -20.19 -10.98 -4.50
C ASP A 193 -20.06 -11.30 -3.02
N LEU A 194 -18.95 -10.89 -2.39
CA LEU A 194 -18.79 -11.05 -0.95
C LEU A 194 -19.79 -10.20 -0.16
N MET A 195 -20.12 -9.00 -0.62
CA MET A 195 -21.15 -8.18 0.02
C MET A 195 -22.52 -8.88 0.00
N GLN A 196 -22.91 -9.40 -1.17
CA GLN A 196 -24.19 -10.09 -1.35
C GLN A 196 -24.26 -11.40 -0.56
N ARG A 197 -23.28 -12.30 -0.72
CA ARG A 197 -23.28 -13.64 -0.07
C ARG A 197 -23.23 -13.56 1.45
N HIS A 198 -22.67 -12.49 2.00
CA HIS A 198 -22.40 -12.37 3.43
C HIS A 198 -23.19 -11.25 4.13
N GLY A 199 -24.14 -10.61 3.43
CA GLY A 199 -25.01 -9.56 3.99
C GLY A 199 -24.28 -8.32 4.46
N VAL A 200 -23.21 -7.91 3.75
CA VAL A 200 -22.37 -6.77 4.11
C VAL A 200 -22.79 -5.56 3.28
N ALA A 201 -23.38 -4.55 3.93
CA ALA A 201 -23.85 -3.34 3.25
C ALA A 201 -22.72 -2.36 2.86
N ASP A 202 -21.65 -2.27 3.65
CA ASP A 202 -20.54 -1.35 3.38
C ASP A 202 -19.31 -2.13 2.87
N ARG A 203 -18.88 -1.80 1.65
CA ARG A 203 -17.69 -2.37 1.00
C ARG A 203 -16.40 -2.23 1.81
N ASN A 204 -16.34 -1.29 2.75
CA ASN A 204 -15.17 -1.09 3.61
C ASN A 204 -14.89 -2.27 4.54
N PHE A 205 -15.91 -3.08 4.85
CA PHE A 205 -15.77 -4.28 5.68
C PHE A 205 -15.21 -5.48 4.92
N ILE A 206 -15.18 -5.46 3.59
CA ILE A 206 -14.52 -6.49 2.78
C ILE A 206 -13.05 -6.16 2.61
N LYS A 207 -12.15 -7.10 2.87
CA LYS A 207 -10.69 -6.90 2.87
C LYS A 207 -10.03 -7.99 2.00
N PRO A 208 -9.91 -7.76 0.67
CA PRO A 208 -9.40 -8.73 -0.27
C PRO A 208 -7.87 -8.81 -0.25
N GLY A 209 -7.35 -10.01 -0.44
CA GLY A 209 -5.93 -10.31 -0.53
C GLY A 209 -5.28 -10.69 0.79
N ILE A 210 -4.16 -11.41 0.70
CA ILE A 210 -3.36 -11.87 1.84
C ILE A 210 -2.88 -10.69 2.68
N GLY A 211 -2.41 -9.61 2.05
CA GLY A 211 -1.89 -8.44 2.77
C GLY A 211 -2.95 -7.76 3.65
N GLU A 212 -4.16 -7.57 3.13
CA GLU A 212 -5.28 -6.97 3.88
C GLU A 212 -5.81 -7.93 4.95
N ALA A 213 -5.88 -9.23 4.67
CA ALA A 213 -6.25 -10.24 5.64
C ALA A 213 -5.26 -10.29 6.82
N THR A 214 -3.96 -10.27 6.52
CA THR A 214 -2.88 -10.24 7.52
C THR A 214 -3.02 -9.02 8.42
N ARG A 215 -3.13 -7.81 7.84
CA ARG A 215 -3.31 -6.57 8.60
C ARG A 215 -4.59 -6.58 9.44
N SER A 216 -5.67 -7.15 8.91
CA SER A 216 -6.95 -7.25 9.62
C SER A 216 -6.83 -8.15 10.85
N LEU A 217 -6.20 -9.32 10.72
CA LEU A 217 -5.99 -10.27 11.80
C LEU A 217 -4.99 -9.76 12.86
N LEU A 218 -3.96 -9.03 12.47
CA LEU A 218 -3.01 -8.44 13.44
C LEU A 218 -3.63 -7.30 14.25
N ARG A 219 -4.51 -6.50 13.63
CA ARG A 219 -4.99 -5.25 14.23
C ARG A 219 -6.39 -5.35 14.84
N ARG A 220 -7.17 -6.38 14.48
CA ARG A 220 -8.60 -6.52 14.85
C ARG A 220 -8.97 -7.99 15.00
N VAL A 221 -10.22 -8.26 15.36
CA VAL A 221 -10.83 -9.59 15.32
C VAL A 221 -11.91 -9.56 14.23
N PRO A 222 -11.61 -9.96 12.98
CA PRO A 222 -12.60 -10.00 11.91
C PRO A 222 -13.73 -10.99 12.19
N ARG A 223 -14.82 -10.87 11.42
CA ARG A 223 -15.98 -11.76 11.46
C ARG A 223 -15.66 -13.11 10.81
N LEU A 224 -14.93 -13.09 9.70
CA LEU A 224 -14.65 -14.27 8.87
C LEU A 224 -13.36 -14.07 8.09
N LEU A 225 -12.54 -15.12 8.03
CA LEU A 225 -11.46 -15.29 7.06
C LEU A 225 -11.92 -16.27 5.97
N LEU A 226 -11.79 -15.87 4.71
CA LEU A 226 -12.03 -16.69 3.53
C LEU A 226 -10.69 -17.06 2.92
N LEU A 227 -10.48 -18.33 2.62
CA LEU A 227 -9.29 -18.84 1.95
C LEU A 227 -9.69 -19.61 0.70
N ARG A 228 -8.97 -19.39 -0.40
CA ARG A 228 -9.15 -20.19 -1.62
C ARG A 228 -8.74 -21.64 -1.41
N ASP A 229 -7.55 -21.80 -0.84
CA ASP A 229 -6.95 -23.07 -0.49
C ASP A 229 -6.29 -22.89 0.89
N ALA A 230 -6.70 -23.69 1.88
CA ALA A 230 -6.14 -23.61 3.22
C ALA A 230 -4.70 -24.14 3.30
N ASP A 231 -4.28 -25.00 2.39
CA ASP A 231 -2.96 -25.64 2.43
C ASP A 231 -1.93 -24.90 1.57
N ALA A 232 -2.36 -23.87 0.83
CA ALA A 232 -1.47 -22.97 0.12
C ALA A 232 -0.43 -22.34 1.09
N PRO A 233 0.89 -22.45 0.80
CA PRO A 233 1.93 -21.92 1.69
C PRO A 233 1.79 -20.43 2.00
N SER A 234 1.26 -19.66 1.05
CA SER A 234 1.08 -18.21 1.15
C SER A 234 0.04 -17.77 2.19
N VAL A 235 -0.87 -18.67 2.61
CA VAL A 235 -1.92 -18.36 3.60
C VAL A 235 -1.70 -19.04 4.96
N ARG A 236 -0.60 -19.79 5.13
CA ARG A 236 -0.32 -20.54 6.36
C ARG A 236 -0.34 -19.66 7.61
N HIS A 237 0.25 -18.47 7.53
CA HIS A 237 0.27 -17.52 8.65
C HIS A 237 -1.13 -16.95 8.94
N LEU A 238 -2.00 -16.82 7.94
CA LEU A 238 -3.39 -16.37 8.15
C LEU A 238 -4.18 -17.40 8.97
N ARG A 239 -4.02 -18.70 8.69
CA ARG A 239 -4.63 -19.77 9.48
C ARG A 239 -4.16 -19.74 10.93
N TRP A 240 -2.85 -19.58 11.14
CA TRP A 240 -2.29 -19.45 12.48
C TRP A 240 -2.84 -18.21 13.21
N LEU A 241 -2.83 -17.04 12.56
CA LEU A 241 -3.38 -15.81 13.16
C LEU A 241 -4.88 -15.92 13.48
N ALA A 242 -5.65 -16.57 12.61
CA ALA A 242 -7.07 -16.80 12.81
C ALA A 242 -7.34 -17.72 14.01
N SER A 243 -6.54 -18.79 14.18
CA SER A 243 -6.69 -19.70 15.33
C SER A 243 -6.36 -19.02 16.65
N GLN A 244 -5.32 -18.17 16.70
CA GLN A 244 -4.96 -17.41 17.90
C GLN A 244 -6.05 -16.44 18.36
N ARG A 245 -6.93 -16.01 17.46
CA ARG A 245 -8.00 -15.04 17.75
C ARG A 245 -9.41 -15.60 17.63
N ALA A 246 -9.54 -16.93 17.52
CA ALA A 246 -10.81 -17.62 17.31
C ALA A 246 -11.65 -17.01 16.17
N VAL A 247 -11.00 -16.60 15.09
CA VAL A 247 -11.66 -16.11 13.88
C VAL A 247 -12.10 -17.32 13.05
N PRO A 248 -13.39 -17.44 12.69
CA PRO A 248 -13.86 -18.48 11.80
C PRO A 248 -13.14 -18.42 10.45
N VAL A 249 -12.80 -19.59 9.91
CA VAL A 249 -12.18 -19.76 8.59
C VAL A 249 -13.14 -20.54 7.70
N SER A 250 -13.39 -20.04 6.50
CA SER A 250 -14.22 -20.70 5.48
C SER A 250 -13.42 -20.86 4.19
N LEU A 251 -13.57 -22.01 3.55
CA LEU A 251 -12.99 -22.28 2.24
C LEU A 251 -13.93 -21.81 1.14
N ASP A 252 -13.37 -21.11 0.17
CA ASP A 252 -14.05 -20.62 -1.02
C ASP A 252 -13.14 -20.88 -2.24
N PRO A 253 -13.18 -22.09 -2.83
CA PRO A 253 -12.29 -22.45 -3.94
C PRO A 253 -12.42 -21.54 -5.17
N ASP A 254 -13.58 -20.88 -5.32
CA ASP A 254 -13.88 -19.96 -6.42
C ASP A 254 -13.39 -18.52 -6.15
N LEU A 255 -12.76 -18.28 -4.99
CA LEU A 255 -12.22 -16.97 -4.65
C LEU A 255 -11.14 -16.56 -5.69
N PRO A 256 -11.26 -15.42 -6.38
CA PRO A 256 -10.28 -14.98 -7.37
C PRO A 256 -8.90 -14.60 -6.78
N LEU A 257 -8.81 -14.48 -5.46
CA LEU A 257 -7.58 -14.19 -4.70
C LEU A 257 -7.31 -15.32 -3.70
N ASN A 258 -6.13 -15.37 -3.10
CA ASN A 258 -5.79 -16.43 -2.14
C ASN A 258 -6.53 -16.27 -0.80
N ALA A 259 -6.83 -15.04 -0.40
CA ALA A 259 -7.55 -14.77 0.82
C ALA A 259 -8.47 -13.54 0.72
N ALA A 260 -9.48 -13.50 1.59
CA ALA A 260 -10.24 -12.30 1.88
C ALA A 260 -10.69 -12.31 3.34
N THR A 261 -10.95 -11.14 3.92
CA THR A 261 -11.45 -11.02 5.29
C THR A 261 -12.69 -10.15 5.33
N ILE A 262 -13.65 -10.52 6.16
CA ILE A 262 -14.84 -9.72 6.44
C ILE A 262 -14.72 -9.19 7.86
N LEU A 263 -14.71 -7.87 8.01
CA LEU A 263 -14.66 -7.21 9.31
C LEU A 263 -16.04 -7.26 10.00
N ARG A 264 -16.05 -7.26 11.34
CA ARG A 264 -17.28 -7.08 12.15
C ARG A 264 -17.76 -5.63 12.08
N LYS A 265 -19.08 -5.39 12.12
CA LYS A 265 -19.58 -4.05 12.44
C LYS A 265 -19.32 -3.77 13.92
N LEU A 266 -19.08 -2.50 14.27
CA LEU A 266 -18.91 -2.09 15.66
C LEU A 266 -20.15 -2.37 16.53
N ALA A 267 -21.32 -2.56 15.93
CA ALA A 267 -22.54 -2.95 16.62
C ALA A 267 -22.65 -4.47 16.91
N ASP A 268 -21.71 -5.28 16.40
CA ASP A 268 -21.69 -6.74 16.56
C ASP A 268 -20.63 -7.21 17.58
N ALA A 269 -20.15 -6.30 18.45
CA ALA A 269 -19.09 -6.52 19.43
C ALA A 269 -19.58 -6.30 20.86
#